data_AF-A0A6J7ZVT8-F1
#
_entry.id   AF-A0A6J7ZVT8-F1
#
_cell.length_a   1.000
_cell.length_b   1.000
_cell.length_c   1.000
_cell.angle_alpha   90.00
_cell.angle_beta   90.00
_cell.angle_gamma   90.00
#
_symmetry.space_group_name_H-M   'P 1'
#
loop_
_entity.id
_entity.type
_entity.pdbx_description
1 polymer ?
#
loop_
_entity_poly.entity_id
_entity_poly.type
_entity_poly.pdbx_seq_one_letter_code
_entity_poly.pdbx_strand_id
1 'polypeptide(L)'
;MTDHRSEDEDELLLHESTIPLVLNREAAFPSLPIPVPSTATQQTAPQQQISDSTFQLFTSYFDSKISALKNELVSGNDSLATKLKKEASVKLKREVLADLHKLQKRFSKEDFVSINLIAGLILKLNKRNKLIRIANKSPAGWTTVREYESDEIASDSDDEKRLRQAESRALKTIKEKKSRTKPYAKPSATVSIGGHLI
;
A
#
# COMPACT_ATOMS: atom_id res chain seq x y z
N MET A 1 38.13 13.44 -43.61
CA MET A 1 38.67 12.30 -44.36
C MET A 1 39.19 11.33 -43.33
N THR A 2 38.52 10.24 -42.97
CA THR A 2 37.65 9.35 -43.75
C THR A 2 36.39 8.96 -42.98
N ASP A 3 35.35 8.73 -43.78
CA ASP A 3 33.97 8.40 -43.46
C ASP A 3 33.76 6.87 -43.53
N HIS A 4 32.59 6.43 -43.07
CA HIS A 4 31.90 5.16 -43.36
C HIS A 4 32.37 3.85 -42.70
N ARG A 5 31.49 3.29 -41.85
CA ARG A 5 30.93 1.94 -42.07
C ARG A 5 29.57 1.77 -41.37
N SER A 6 28.54 1.63 -42.20
CA SER A 6 27.16 1.20 -41.90
C SER A 6 27.05 -0.30 -41.63
N GLU A 7 25.84 -0.73 -41.22
CA GLU A 7 25.26 -2.08 -41.00
C GLU A 7 24.66 -2.06 -39.57
N ASP A 8 23.43 -1.59 -39.32
CA ASP A 8 22.09 -2.03 -39.81
C ASP A 8 21.84 -3.54 -39.68
N GLU A 9 20.60 -3.88 -39.30
CA GLU A 9 20.00 -5.22 -39.06
C GLU A 9 20.30 -5.82 -37.65
N ASP A 10 19.35 -6.14 -36.75
CA ASP A 10 18.01 -6.69 -36.94
C ASP A 10 16.99 -6.15 -35.90
N GLU A 11 15.92 -5.53 -36.40
CA GLU A 11 14.64 -5.44 -35.73
C GLU A 11 13.96 -6.81 -35.67
N LEU A 12 13.65 -7.32 -34.48
CA LEU A 12 12.67 -8.39 -34.30
C LEU A 12 11.43 -7.86 -33.59
N LEU A 13 10.62 -7.12 -34.36
CA LEU A 13 9.22 -6.84 -34.10
C LEU A 13 8.39 -8.11 -34.32
N LEU A 14 8.13 -8.88 -33.25
CA LEU A 14 7.10 -9.92 -33.29
C LEU A 14 5.71 -9.30 -33.07
N HIS A 15 5.16 -8.85 -34.19
CA HIS A 15 3.76 -8.84 -34.62
C HIS A 15 2.67 -9.07 -33.56
N GLU A 16 1.91 -8.00 -33.29
CA GLU A 16 0.50 -8.08 -32.88
C GLU A 16 -0.28 -8.99 -33.85
N SER A 17 -0.90 -10.04 -33.32
CA SER A 17 -1.94 -10.79 -34.01
C SER A 17 -3.31 -10.38 -33.46
N THR A 18 -3.80 -9.25 -33.94
CA THR A 18 -5.23 -8.87 -33.90
C THR A 18 -5.88 -9.33 -35.21
N ILE A 19 -6.79 -10.31 -35.19
CA ILE A 19 -7.86 -10.45 -36.20
C ILE A 19 -9.05 -11.24 -35.57
N PRO A 20 -10.30 -11.17 -36.09
CA PRO A 20 -11.34 -10.20 -35.76
C PRO A 20 -12.63 -10.85 -35.19
N LEU A 21 -13.55 -10.02 -34.73
CA LEU A 21 -14.96 -10.37 -34.49
C LEU A 21 -15.62 -10.90 -35.77
N VAL A 22 -16.21 -12.09 -35.70
CA VAL A 22 -17.23 -12.57 -36.67
C VAL A 22 -18.54 -12.82 -35.93
N LEU A 23 -19.55 -12.15 -36.46
CA LEU A 23 -20.95 -12.07 -36.10
C LEU A 23 -21.71 -13.35 -36.51
N ASN A 24 -22.68 -13.74 -35.68
CA ASN A 24 -23.88 -14.53 -35.96
C ASN A 24 -23.77 -15.96 -36.53
N ARG A 25 -24.33 -16.92 -35.77
CA ARG A 25 -25.47 -17.70 -36.28
C ARG A 25 -26.34 -18.25 -35.14
N GLU A 26 -27.58 -17.77 -35.13
CA GLU A 26 -28.74 -18.37 -34.48
C GLU A 26 -28.78 -19.88 -34.75
N ALA A 27 -28.63 -20.70 -33.71
CA ALA A 27 -28.98 -22.11 -33.74
C ALA A 27 -29.98 -22.35 -32.61
N ALA A 28 -31.26 -22.33 -33.00
CA ALA A 28 -32.38 -22.66 -32.14
C ALA A 28 -32.22 -24.09 -31.58
N PHE A 29 -32.00 -24.19 -30.28
CA PHE A 29 -32.17 -25.45 -29.56
C PHE A 29 -33.64 -25.57 -29.12
N PRO A 30 -34.30 -26.73 -29.32
CA PRO A 30 -35.64 -26.95 -28.79
C PRO A 30 -35.58 -26.97 -27.26
N SER A 31 -36.37 -26.10 -26.62
CA SER A 31 -36.53 -26.04 -25.18
C SER A 31 -37.10 -27.36 -24.65
N LEU A 32 -36.32 -28.05 -23.82
CA LEU A 32 -36.82 -29.13 -22.97
C LEU A 32 -37.79 -28.55 -21.92
N PRO A 33 -38.89 -29.24 -21.57
CA PRO A 33 -39.85 -28.75 -20.60
C PRO A 33 -39.22 -28.68 -19.21
N ILE A 34 -39.28 -27.49 -18.61
CA ILE A 34 -38.91 -27.23 -17.21
C ILE A 34 -39.92 -27.97 -16.31
N PRO A 35 -39.49 -28.71 -15.26
CA PRO A 35 -40.42 -29.21 -14.26
C PRO A 35 -40.94 -28.02 -13.46
N VAL A 36 -42.24 -27.79 -13.54
CA VAL A 36 -42.96 -26.85 -12.68
C VAL A 36 -42.78 -27.30 -11.22
N PRO A 37 -42.36 -26.42 -10.28
CA PRO A 37 -42.46 -26.74 -8.87
C PRO A 37 -43.95 -26.73 -8.51
N SER A 38 -44.49 -27.91 -8.21
CA SER A 38 -45.80 -28.03 -7.58
C SER A 38 -45.81 -27.19 -6.31
N THR A 39 -46.62 -26.15 -6.30
CA THR A 39 -47.12 -25.50 -5.09
C THR A 39 -47.87 -26.54 -4.27
N ALA A 40 -47.13 -27.25 -3.42
CA ALA A 40 -47.69 -28.03 -2.33
C ALA A 40 -47.76 -27.12 -1.11
N THR A 41 -49.01 -26.78 -0.81
CA THR A 41 -49.59 -26.24 0.41
C THR A 41 -48.75 -26.44 1.67
N GLN A 42 -48.50 -25.34 2.39
CA GLN A 42 -48.01 -25.32 3.76
C GLN A 42 -48.85 -26.25 4.65
N GLN A 43 -48.23 -27.31 5.16
CA GLN A 43 -48.59 -27.92 6.43
C GLN A 43 -47.35 -27.88 7.31
N THR A 44 -47.31 -26.86 8.17
CA THR A 44 -46.26 -26.64 9.17
C THR A 44 -46.40 -27.71 10.25
N ALA A 45 -45.59 -28.77 10.17
CA ALA A 45 -45.37 -29.65 11.30
C ALA A 45 -44.38 -28.97 12.28
N PRO A 46 -44.62 -29.01 13.61
CA PRO A 46 -43.79 -28.32 14.60
C PRO A 46 -42.32 -28.78 14.62
N GLN A 47 -42.00 -29.94 14.04
CA GLN A 47 -40.65 -30.51 14.05
C GLN A 47 -39.65 -29.84 13.08
N GLN A 48 -40.09 -29.29 11.95
CA GLN A 48 -39.17 -28.66 10.96
C GLN A 48 -38.71 -27.25 11.39
N GLN A 49 -39.58 -26.48 12.05
CA GLN A 49 -39.16 -25.18 12.56
C GLN A 49 -38.14 -25.30 13.70
N ILE A 50 -38.25 -26.34 14.52
CA ILE A 50 -37.30 -26.61 15.61
C ILE A 50 -35.94 -27.00 15.03
N SER A 51 -35.88 -27.82 13.98
CA SER A 51 -34.62 -28.18 13.31
C SER A 51 -33.97 -26.97 12.63
N ASP A 52 -34.74 -26.13 11.94
CA ASP A 52 -34.19 -24.93 11.28
C ASP A 52 -33.69 -23.93 12.32
N SER A 53 -34.42 -23.77 13.42
CA SER A 53 -34.01 -22.88 14.52
C SER A 53 -32.76 -23.40 15.25
N THR A 54 -32.59 -24.72 15.37
CA THR A 54 -31.39 -25.35 15.95
C THR A 54 -30.19 -25.23 15.00
N PHE A 55 -30.40 -25.39 13.69
CA PHE A 55 -29.35 -25.24 12.68
C PHE A 55 -28.90 -23.78 12.54
N GLN A 56 -29.82 -22.82 12.66
CA GLN A 56 -29.46 -21.39 12.70
C GLN A 56 -28.69 -21.02 13.96
N LEU A 57 -29.03 -21.60 15.12
CA LEU A 57 -28.26 -21.40 16.34
C LEU A 57 -26.84 -21.95 16.20
N PHE A 58 -26.69 -23.12 15.58
CA PHE A 58 -25.38 -23.69 15.26
C PHE A 58 -24.60 -22.79 14.29
N THR A 59 -25.23 -22.35 13.20
CA THR A 59 -24.58 -21.53 12.16
C THR A 59 -24.12 -20.19 12.75
N SER A 60 -24.97 -19.53 13.52
CA SER A 60 -24.62 -18.26 14.18
C SER A 60 -23.52 -18.43 15.23
N TYR A 61 -23.52 -19.52 15.99
CA TYR A 61 -22.42 -19.84 16.91
C TYR A 61 -21.11 -20.07 16.16
N PHE A 62 -21.15 -20.80 15.04
CA PHE A 62 -19.99 -21.11 14.22
C PHE A 62 -19.43 -19.86 13.55
N ASP A 63 -20.30 -19.01 12.97
CA ASP A 63 -19.93 -17.73 12.38
C ASP A 63 -19.35 -16.76 13.41
N SER A 64 -19.92 -16.74 14.62
CA SER A 64 -19.39 -15.95 15.73
C SER A 64 -17.99 -16.40 16.12
N LYS A 65 -17.75 -17.72 16.24
CA LYS A 65 -16.43 -18.28 16.54
C LYS A 65 -15.41 -18.01 15.42
N ILE A 66 -15.79 -18.19 14.16
CA ILE A 66 -14.94 -17.86 13.01
C ILE A 66 -14.60 -16.37 13.00
N SER A 67 -15.60 -15.51 13.25
CA SER A 67 -15.41 -14.06 13.27
C SER A 67 -14.52 -13.60 14.42
N ALA A 68 -14.66 -14.20 15.60
CA ALA A 68 -13.79 -13.94 16.74
C ALA A 68 -12.34 -14.31 16.42
N LEU A 69 -12.10 -15.50 15.85
CA LEU A 69 -10.77 -15.95 15.45
C LEU A 69 -10.17 -15.08 14.33
N LYS A 70 -10.99 -14.64 13.37
CA LYS A 70 -10.56 -13.73 12.30
C LYS A 70 -10.13 -12.38 12.87
N ASN A 71 -10.90 -11.82 13.81
CA ASN A 71 -10.56 -10.56 14.46
C ASN A 71 -9.31 -10.68 15.34
N GLU A 72 -9.12 -11.82 16.01
CA GLU A 72 -7.91 -12.12 16.79
C GLU A 72 -6.67 -12.24 15.88
N LEU A 73 -6.78 -12.94 14.75
CA LEU A 73 -5.69 -13.09 13.79
C LEU A 73 -5.31 -11.76 13.12
N VAL A 74 -6.30 -10.93 12.77
CA VAL A 74 -6.10 -9.62 12.14
C VAL A 74 -5.51 -8.60 13.13
N SER A 75 -5.84 -8.70 14.43
CA SER A 75 -5.34 -7.74 15.43
C SER A 75 -4.02 -8.16 16.11
N GLY A 76 -3.78 -9.46 16.32
CA GLY A 76 -2.63 -9.98 17.07
C GLY A 76 -1.34 -10.11 16.26
N ASN A 77 -1.43 -10.53 15.00
CA ASN A 77 -0.23 -10.90 14.23
C ASN A 77 0.55 -9.69 13.71
N ASP A 78 -0.12 -8.60 13.32
CA ASP A 78 0.57 -7.43 12.78
C ASP A 78 1.40 -6.71 13.85
N SER A 79 0.94 -6.65 15.09
CA SER A 79 1.69 -6.01 16.17
C SER A 79 2.96 -6.78 16.55
N LEU A 80 2.87 -8.10 16.72
CA LEU A 80 4.03 -8.93 17.07
C LEU A 80 4.98 -9.13 15.91
N ALA A 81 4.47 -9.38 14.70
CA ALA A 81 5.31 -9.51 13.50
C ALA A 81 6.00 -8.18 13.18
N THR A 82 5.32 -7.03 13.32
CA THR A 82 5.99 -5.74 13.15
C THR A 82 6.99 -5.47 14.26
N LYS A 83 6.74 -5.90 15.50
CA LYS A 83 7.69 -5.75 16.62
C LYS A 83 8.95 -6.61 16.41
N LEU A 84 8.81 -7.88 16.03
CA LEU A 84 9.91 -8.77 15.68
C LEU A 84 10.70 -8.26 14.46
N LYS A 85 10.00 -7.83 13.39
CA LYS A 85 10.64 -7.22 12.22
C LYS A 85 11.40 -5.95 12.58
N LYS A 86 10.85 -5.10 13.46
CA LYS A 86 11.51 -3.88 13.97
C LYS A 86 12.75 -4.22 14.81
N GLU A 87 12.64 -5.16 15.75
CA GLU A 87 13.73 -5.65 16.61
C GLU A 87 14.90 -6.21 15.78
N ALA A 88 14.62 -7.18 14.90
CA ALA A 88 15.63 -7.78 14.03
C ALA A 88 16.30 -6.72 13.12
N SER A 89 15.51 -5.80 12.57
CA SER A 89 16.03 -4.71 11.74
C SER A 89 16.90 -3.73 12.53
N VAL A 90 16.56 -3.43 13.78
CA VAL A 90 17.35 -2.54 14.63
C VAL A 90 18.65 -3.22 15.07
N LYS A 91 18.59 -4.52 15.40
CA LYS A 91 19.77 -5.31 15.77
C LYS A 91 20.78 -5.39 14.62
N LEU A 92 20.33 -5.78 13.43
CA LEU A 92 21.16 -5.84 12.22
C LEU A 92 21.81 -4.48 11.90
N LYS A 93 21.07 -3.37 12.04
CA LYS A 93 21.60 -2.01 11.80
C LYS A 93 22.76 -1.64 12.74
N ARG A 94 22.67 -2.02 14.02
CA ARG A 94 23.72 -1.71 15.01
C ARG A 94 24.96 -2.57 14.77
N GLU A 95 24.77 -3.84 14.44
CA GLU A 95 25.84 -4.80 14.20
C GLU A 95 26.67 -4.41 12.97
N VAL A 96 26.02 -4.09 11.85
CA VAL A 96 26.70 -3.66 10.62
C VAL A 96 27.52 -2.37 10.82
N LEU A 97 26.99 -1.39 11.56
CA LEU A 97 27.75 -0.17 11.88
C LEU A 97 28.95 -0.46 12.77
N ALA A 98 28.80 -1.35 13.76
CA ALA A 98 29.89 -1.74 14.65
C ALA A 98 31.01 -2.48 13.89
N ASP A 99 30.64 -3.37 12.98
CA ASP A 99 31.60 -4.10 12.14
C ASP A 99 32.34 -3.17 11.18
N LEU A 100 31.66 -2.17 10.60
CA LEU A 100 32.31 -1.15 9.77
C LEU A 100 33.31 -0.31 10.57
N HIS A 101 32.96 0.11 11.79
CA HIS A 101 33.91 0.82 12.67
C HIS A 101 35.09 -0.06 13.10
N LYS A 102 34.85 -1.35 13.36
CA LYS A 102 35.88 -2.32 13.70
C LYS A 102 36.81 -2.56 12.52
N LEU A 103 36.26 -2.65 11.32
CA LEU A 103 36.99 -2.81 10.07
C LEU A 103 37.86 -1.57 9.81
N GLN A 104 37.30 -0.37 9.95
CA GLN A 104 38.04 0.90 9.80
C GLN A 104 39.28 0.95 10.70
N LYS A 105 39.17 0.46 11.95
CA LYS A 105 40.29 0.43 12.90
C LYS A 105 41.36 -0.62 12.58
N ARG A 106 41.03 -1.64 11.78
CA ARG A 106 41.94 -2.73 11.41
C ARG A 106 42.78 -2.42 10.17
N PHE A 107 42.35 -1.49 9.35
CA PHE A 107 43.11 -1.07 8.17
C PHE A 107 44.36 -0.29 8.59
N SER A 108 45.45 -0.47 7.83
CA SER A 108 46.64 0.35 7.98
C SER A 108 46.32 1.79 7.62
N LYS A 109 47.01 2.76 8.24
CA LYS A 109 46.85 4.18 7.91
C LYS A 109 47.24 4.50 6.46
N GLU A 110 48.02 3.63 5.83
CA GLU A 110 48.46 3.73 4.44
C GLU A 110 47.40 3.28 3.43
N ASP A 111 46.39 2.51 3.87
CA ASP A 111 45.28 2.05 3.03
C ASP A 111 44.19 3.12 2.90
N PHE A 112 44.58 4.30 2.41
CA PHE A 112 43.69 5.47 2.30
C PHE A 112 42.41 5.18 1.51
N VAL A 113 42.51 4.37 0.44
CA VAL A 113 41.35 4.00 -0.40
C VAL A 113 40.32 3.22 0.42
N SER A 114 40.77 2.20 1.13
CA SER A 114 39.91 1.35 1.97
C SER A 114 39.31 2.15 3.13
N ILE A 115 40.11 2.98 3.79
CA ILE A 115 39.66 3.85 4.88
C ILE A 115 38.57 4.82 4.39
N ASN A 116 38.77 5.47 3.24
CA ASN A 116 37.80 6.40 2.66
C ASN A 116 36.53 5.70 2.21
N LEU A 117 36.64 4.50 1.61
CA LEU A 117 35.48 3.71 1.22
C LEU A 117 34.63 3.34 2.45
N ILE A 118 35.27 2.86 3.53
CA ILE A 118 34.58 2.50 4.77
C ILE A 118 33.96 3.74 5.43
N ALA A 119 34.67 4.85 5.48
CA ALA A 119 34.13 6.11 5.98
C ALA A 119 32.89 6.56 5.17
N GLY A 120 32.95 6.45 3.85
CA GLY A 120 31.81 6.72 2.97
C GLY A 120 30.61 5.80 3.23
N LEU A 121 30.86 4.51 3.48
CA LEU A 121 29.80 3.55 3.84
C LEU A 121 29.15 3.90 5.19
N ILE A 122 29.96 4.24 6.20
CA ILE A 122 29.49 4.68 7.51
C ILE A 122 28.61 5.93 7.38
N LEU A 123 29.06 6.93 6.62
CA LEU A 123 28.30 8.18 6.39
C LEU A 123 26.95 7.91 5.70
N LYS A 124 26.95 7.11 4.62
CA LYS A 124 25.71 6.75 3.91
C LYS A 124 24.73 6.01 4.82
N LEU A 125 25.23 5.08 5.63
CA LEU A 125 24.40 4.30 6.55
C LEU A 125 23.83 5.16 7.68
N ASN A 126 24.63 6.08 8.23
CA ASN A 126 24.18 7.06 9.22
C ASN A 126 23.12 8.01 8.64
N LYS A 127 23.33 8.53 7.42
CA LYS A 127 22.34 9.34 6.70
C LYS A 127 21.03 8.57 6.56
N ARG A 128 21.06 7.34 6.04
CA ARG A 128 19.85 6.50 5.90
C ARG A 128 19.14 6.29 7.24
N ASN A 129 19.88 5.96 8.30
CA ASN A 129 19.30 5.73 9.63
C ASN A 129 18.63 6.99 10.19
N LYS A 130 19.23 8.16 9.95
CA LYS A 130 18.65 9.46 10.31
C LYS A 130 17.31 9.69 9.59
N LEU A 131 17.27 9.52 8.27
CA LEU A 131 16.04 9.70 7.48
C LEU A 131 14.92 8.74 7.91
N ILE A 132 15.24 7.48 8.20
CA ILE A 132 14.26 6.51 8.73
C ILE A 132 13.71 6.96 10.08
N ARG A 133 14.56 7.49 10.96
CA ARG A 133 14.10 8.03 12.26
C ARG A 133 13.17 9.22 12.08
N ILE A 134 13.47 10.11 11.13
CA ILE A 134 12.62 11.25 10.78
C ILE A 134 11.25 10.75 10.29
N ALA A 135 11.23 9.83 9.32
CA ALA A 135 9.98 9.26 8.81
C ALA A 135 9.15 8.57 9.90
N ASN A 136 9.79 7.83 10.81
CA ASN A 136 9.08 7.11 11.87
C ASN A 136 8.53 8.02 12.99
N LYS A 137 9.18 9.16 13.24
CA LYS A 137 8.78 10.09 14.31
C LYS A 137 7.82 11.16 13.83
N SER A 138 7.91 11.56 12.56
CA SER A 138 7.10 12.65 12.02
C SER A 138 5.68 12.20 11.68
N PRO A 139 4.63 12.96 12.06
CA PRO A 139 3.26 12.69 11.62
C PRO A 139 3.07 12.78 10.09
N ALA A 140 3.92 13.52 9.38
CA ALA A 140 3.91 13.61 7.92
C ALA A 140 4.81 12.55 7.23
N GLY A 141 5.47 11.68 8.03
CA GLY A 141 6.19 10.51 7.57
C GLY A 141 7.28 10.79 6.52
N TRP A 142 7.26 10.03 5.43
CA TRP A 142 8.18 10.20 4.30
C TRP A 142 8.06 11.55 3.57
N THR A 143 6.95 12.28 3.74
CA THR A 143 6.83 13.63 3.18
C THR A 143 7.76 14.60 3.91
N THR A 144 7.91 14.45 5.23
CA THR A 144 8.89 15.21 6.01
C THR A 144 10.32 14.92 5.57
N VAL A 145 10.63 13.67 5.23
CA VAL A 145 11.96 13.29 4.72
C VAL A 145 12.27 14.01 3.41
N ARG A 146 11.32 14.07 2.47
CA ARG A 146 11.52 14.79 1.20
C ARG A 146 11.79 16.26 1.40
N GLU A 147 11.00 16.92 2.24
CA GLU A 147 11.22 18.35 2.54
C GLU A 147 12.53 18.56 3.30
N TYR A 148 12.87 17.65 4.21
CA TYR A 148 14.12 17.69 4.94
C TYR A 148 15.30 17.59 3.97
N GLU A 149 15.31 16.65 3.03
CA GLU A 149 16.41 16.50 2.05
C GLU A 149 16.46 17.63 1.02
N SER A 150 15.34 18.28 0.71
CA SER A 150 15.29 19.39 -0.26
C SER A 150 16.02 20.66 0.19
N ASP A 151 16.23 20.85 1.49
CA ASP A 151 16.82 22.06 2.05
C ASP A 151 18.33 21.83 2.35
N GLU A 152 19.22 22.09 1.38
CA GLU A 152 20.67 21.79 1.47
C GLU A 152 21.49 22.76 2.35
N ILE A 153 20.87 23.81 2.91
CA ILE A 153 21.60 24.96 3.50
C ILE A 153 21.79 24.94 5.03
N ALA A 154 21.34 23.92 5.76
CA ALA A 154 21.48 23.90 7.23
C ALA A 154 22.79 23.22 7.69
N SER A 155 23.58 23.96 8.49
CA SER A 155 24.66 23.38 9.31
C SER A 155 24.10 22.41 10.35
N ASP A 156 24.93 21.48 10.86
CA ASP A 156 24.51 20.49 11.87
C ASP A 156 23.91 21.13 13.14
N SER A 157 24.29 22.37 13.48
CA SER A 157 23.70 23.14 14.58
C SER A 157 22.24 23.55 14.34
N ASP A 158 21.81 23.62 13.07
CA ASP A 158 20.45 23.99 12.66
C ASP A 158 19.61 22.77 12.28
N ASP A 159 20.11 21.56 12.50
CA ASP A 159 19.46 20.34 12.04
C ASP A 159 18.07 20.13 12.65
N GLU A 160 17.91 20.42 13.94
CA GLU A 160 16.62 20.38 14.65
C GLU A 160 15.64 21.43 14.07
N LYS A 161 16.15 22.62 13.75
CA LYS A 161 15.35 23.70 13.16
C LYS A 161 14.90 23.31 11.74
N ARG A 162 15.81 22.75 10.93
CA ARG A 162 15.52 22.22 9.60
C ARG A 162 14.46 21.13 9.67
N LEU A 163 14.56 20.19 10.62
CA LEU A 163 13.58 19.14 10.80
C LEU A 163 12.18 19.69 11.11
N ARG A 164 12.06 20.64 12.04
CA ARG A 164 10.77 21.29 12.36
C ARG A 164 10.17 22.04 11.18
N GLN A 165 11.00 22.72 10.40
CA GLN A 165 10.56 23.43 9.20
C GLN A 165 10.09 22.47 8.13
N ALA A 166 10.86 21.41 7.86
CA ALA A 166 10.50 20.36 6.92
C ALA A 166 9.17 19.70 7.29
N GLU A 167 8.96 19.38 8.57
CA GLU A 167 7.71 18.80 9.06
C GLU A 167 6.53 19.77 8.89
N SER A 168 6.74 21.05 9.20
CA SER A 168 5.72 22.09 9.01
C SER A 168 5.33 22.24 7.54
N ARG A 169 6.30 22.23 6.62
CA ARG A 169 6.07 22.28 5.17
C ARG A 169 5.35 21.03 4.67
N ALA A 170 5.77 19.85 5.15
CA ALA A 170 5.16 18.57 4.79
C ALA A 170 3.70 18.47 5.25
N LEU A 171 3.36 18.98 6.43
CA LEU A 171 1.98 19.02 6.91
C LEU A 171 1.11 19.98 6.10
N LYS A 172 1.65 21.15 5.70
CA LYS A 172 0.95 22.08 4.80
C LYS A 172 0.63 21.45 3.46
N THR A 173 1.62 20.80 2.82
CA THR A 173 1.41 20.13 1.52
C THR A 173 0.41 18.99 1.62
N ILE A 174 0.39 18.21 2.71
CA ILE A 174 -0.64 17.18 2.94
C ILE A 174 -2.03 17.82 3.10
N LYS A 175 -2.16 18.92 3.84
CA LYS A 175 -3.44 19.62 4.04
C LYS A 175 -3.99 20.20 2.74
N GLU A 176 -3.14 20.83 1.93
CA GLU A 176 -3.52 21.38 0.63
C GLU A 176 -3.94 20.30 -0.37
N LYS A 177 -3.26 19.14 -0.37
CA LYS A 177 -3.67 18.01 -1.21
C LYS A 177 -5.05 17.49 -0.82
N LYS A 178 -5.34 17.40 0.49
CA LYS A 178 -6.66 16.98 1.00
C LYS A 178 -7.78 17.98 0.68
N SER A 179 -7.50 19.28 0.64
CA SER A 179 -8.53 20.28 0.32
C SER A 179 -8.90 20.29 -1.17
N ARG A 180 -7.95 19.98 -2.05
CA ARG A 180 -8.17 19.91 -3.51
C ARG A 180 -8.99 18.69 -3.94
N THR A 181 -9.01 17.62 -3.15
CA THR A 181 -9.73 16.37 -3.47
C THR A 181 -11.18 16.34 -2.99
N LYS A 182 -11.77 17.46 -2.55
CA LYS A 182 -13.21 17.47 -2.23
C LYS A 182 -14.01 17.31 -3.53
N PRO A 183 -14.81 16.24 -3.72
CA PRO A 183 -15.73 16.19 -4.84
C PRO A 183 -16.68 17.37 -4.69
N TYR A 184 -16.84 18.16 -5.76
CA TYR A 184 -17.85 19.21 -5.80
C TYR A 184 -19.19 18.61 -5.37
N ALA A 185 -19.71 19.08 -4.24
CA ALA A 185 -21.08 18.78 -3.85
C ALA A 185 -21.97 19.35 -4.94
N LYS A 186 -22.62 18.48 -5.73
CA LYS A 186 -23.61 18.93 -6.70
C LYS A 186 -24.73 19.62 -5.91
N PRO A 187 -25.08 20.88 -6.21
CA PRO A 187 -26.23 21.50 -5.57
C PRO A 187 -27.47 20.66 -5.92
N SER A 188 -28.08 20.04 -4.92
CA SER A 188 -29.38 19.40 -5.06
C SER A 188 -30.38 20.50 -5.40
N ALA A 189 -30.85 20.52 -6.64
CA ALA A 189 -31.92 21.40 -7.07
C ALA A 189 -33.23 20.97 -6.39
N THR A 190 -33.47 21.49 -5.19
CA THR A 190 -34.82 21.56 -4.62
C THR A 190 -35.62 22.58 -5.44
N VAL A 191 -36.22 22.10 -6.53
CA VAL A 191 -37.26 22.82 -7.25
C VAL A 191 -38.53 22.71 -6.40
N SER A 192 -38.70 23.68 -5.49
CA SER A 192 -39.99 23.94 -4.84
C SER A 192 -40.85 24.70 -5.84
N ILE A 193 -41.63 23.99 -6.64
CA ILE A 193 -42.76 24.57 -7.37
C ILE A 193 -43.96 24.47 -6.43
N GLY A 194 -44.09 25.49 -5.59
CA GLY A 194 -45.30 25.79 -4.85
C GLY A 194 -46.19 26.71 -5.67
N GLY A 195 -47.43 26.26 -5.91
CA GLY A 195 -48.61 27.10 -6.11
C GLY A 195 -48.90 27.55 -7.55
N HIS A 196 -50.07 27.15 -8.08
CA HIS A 196 -51.27 27.98 -8.07
C HIS A 196 -52.45 27.19 -8.66
N LEU A 197 -53.45 26.89 -7.81
CA LEU A 197 -54.80 26.47 -8.18
C LEU A 197 -55.61 27.74 -8.42
N ILE A 198 -56.14 27.96 -9.63
CA ILE A 198 -57.47 28.56 -9.90
C ILE A 198 -57.97 27.96 -11.21
#